data_AF-A0A836RG64-F1
#
_entry.id   AF-A0A836RG64-F1
#
_cell.length_a   1.000
_cell.length_b   1.000
_cell.length_c   1.000
_cell.angle_alpha   90.00
_cell.angle_beta   90.00
_cell.angle_gamma   90.00
#
_symmetry.space_group_name_H-M   'P 1'
#
loop_
_entity.id
_entity.type
_entity.pdbx_description
1 polymer ?
#
loop_
_entity_poly.entity_id
_entity_poly.type
_entity_poly.pdbx_seq_one_letter_code
_entity_poly.pdbx_strand_id
1 'polypeptide(L)' 'MKDKFGREITYLRVSLTDRCNFRCIYCMPAQGVKLLPHKDILSIEELGTL' A
#
# COMPACT_ATOMS: atom_id res chain seq x y z
N MET A 1 12.02 16.08 7.40
CA MET A 1 11.66 15.30 8.61
C MET A 1 12.69 14.18 8.78
N LYS A 2 13.16 13.89 9.99
CA LYS A 2 14.13 12.81 10.26
C LYS A 2 13.55 11.77 11.21
N ASP A 3 13.87 10.51 11.01
CA ASP A 3 13.47 9.45 11.93
C ASP A 3 14.37 9.40 13.19
N LYS A 4 14.10 8.45 14.09
CA LYS A 4 14.87 8.29 15.35
C LYS A 4 16.34 7.91 15.14
N PHE A 5 16.72 7.46 13.96
CA PHE A 5 18.09 7.10 13.59
C PHE A 5 18.77 8.21 12.78
N GLY A 6 18.12 9.37 12.61
CA GLY A 6 18.66 10.54 11.91
C GLY A 6 18.59 10.46 10.38
N ARG A 7 17.88 9.47 9.82
CA ARG A 7 17.72 9.33 8.36
C ARG A 7 16.69 10.34 7.85
N GLU A 8 16.99 10.96 6.73
CA GLU A 8 16.06 11.88 6.06
C GLU A 8 15.00 11.10 5.28
N ILE A 9 13.73 11.50 5.44
CA ILE A 9 12.61 10.90 4.72
C ILE A 9 12.46 11.65 3.39
N THR A 10 12.73 10.95 2.29
CA THR A 10 12.81 11.56 0.94
C THR A 10 11.69 11.12 0.00
N TYR A 11 10.91 10.10 0.36
CA TYR A 11 9.82 9.62 -0.49
C TYR A 11 8.69 9.02 0.35
N LEU A 12 7.51 8.99 -0.26
CA LEU A 12 6.32 8.30 0.22
C LEU A 12 5.90 7.26 -0.81
N ARG A 13 5.64 6.03 -0.37
CA ARG A 13 5.07 4.97 -1.20
C ARG A 13 3.62 4.75 -0.78
N VAL A 14 2.70 4.98 -1.69
CA VAL A 14 1.27 4.75 -1.46
C VAL A 14 0.84 3.48 -2.19
N SER A 15 0.19 2.56 -1.47
CA SER A 15 -0.42 1.38 -2.06
C SER A 15 -1.90 1.65 -2.30
N LEU A 16 -2.32 1.69 -3.56
CA LEU A 16 -3.69 2.06 -3.93
C LEU A 16 -4.68 0.88 -3.83
N THR A 17 -4.17 -0.34 -3.96
CA THR A 17 -5.00 -1.55 -3.94
C THR A 17 -4.19 -2.76 -3.49
N ASP A 18 -4.87 -3.74 -2.92
CA ASP A 18 -4.36 -5.07 -2.59
C ASP A 18 -4.70 -6.11 -3.68
N ARG A 19 -5.40 -5.69 -4.74
CA ARG A 19 -5.77 -6.55 -5.87
C ARG A 19 -4.62 -6.65 -6.86
N CYS A 20 -4.27 -7.88 -7.22
CA CYS A 20 -3.29 -8.19 -8.26
C CYS A 20 -3.86 -9.24 -9.22
N ASN A 21 -3.62 -9.05 -10.52
CA ASN A 21 -3.97 -9.99 -11.58
C ASN A 21 -3.01 -11.19 -11.67
N PHE A 22 -1.91 -11.17 -10.92
CA PHE A 22 -0.94 -12.27 -10.85
C PHE A 22 -0.97 -13.01 -9.52
N ARG A 23 -0.38 -14.21 -9.52
CA ARG A 23 -0.21 -15.10 -8.36
C ARG A 23 1.26 -15.53 -8.24
N CYS A 24 2.13 -14.53 -8.11
CA CYS A 24 3.57 -14.75 -8.02
C CYS A 24 3.91 -15.51 -6.73
N ILE A 25 4.63 -16.63 -6.83
CA ILE A 25 4.92 -17.55 -5.72
C ILE A 25 5.53 -16.83 -4.49
N TYR A 26 6.34 -15.80 -4.70
CA TYR A 26 7.04 -15.05 -3.65
C TYR A 26 6.31 -13.80 -3.15
N CYS A 27 5.15 -13.44 -3.72
CA CYS A 27 4.45 -12.19 -3.42
C CYS A 27 2.96 -12.41 -3.14
N MET A 28 2.26 -13.09 -4.05
CA MET A 28 0.83 -13.36 -3.98
C MET A 28 0.62 -14.88 -4.14
N PRO A 29 0.50 -15.64 -3.02
CA PRO A 29 0.30 -17.08 -3.06
C PRO A 29 -0.89 -17.48 -3.93
N ALA A 30 -0.94 -18.74 -4.38
CA ALA A 30 -2.00 -19.22 -5.27
C ALA A 30 -3.42 -18.99 -4.72
N GLN A 31 -3.59 -19.18 -3.41
CA GLN A 31 -4.84 -18.92 -2.67
C GLN A 31 -5.18 -17.42 -2.54
N GLY A 32 -4.29 -16.51 -2.96
CA GLY A 32 -4.41 -15.08 -2.80
C GLY A 32 -4.20 -14.60 -1.37
N VAL A 33 -4.58 -13.35 -1.12
CA VAL A 33 -4.64 -12.73 0.21
C VAL A 33 -6.07 -12.28 0.50
N LYS A 34 -6.38 -12.04 1.78
CA LYS A 34 -7.66 -11.45 2.17
C LYS A 34 -7.74 -10.03 1.63
N LEU A 35 -8.72 -9.78 0.78
CA LEU A 35 -8.96 -8.45 0.22
C LEU A 35 -9.68 -7.56 1.23
N LEU A 36 -9.26 -6.32 1.30
CA LEU A 36 -9.93 -5.26 2.04
C LEU A 36 -11.23 -4.86 1.32
N PRO A 37 -12.29 -4.53 2.07
CA PRO A 37 -13.46 -3.91 1.49
C PRO A 37 -13.12 -2.48 1.04
N HIS A 38 -13.78 -1.99 -0.01
CA HIS A 38 -13.47 -0.70 -0.63
C HIS A 38 -13.53 0.48 0.36
N LYS A 39 -14.41 0.42 1.35
CA LYS A 39 -14.55 1.45 2.39
C LYS A 39 -13.32 1.59 3.31
N ASP A 40 -12.46 0.57 3.34
CA ASP A 40 -11.23 0.54 4.14
C ASP A 40 -10.00 0.92 3.27
N ILE A 41 -10.21 1.29 2.00
CA ILE A 41 -9.19 1.81 1.09
C ILE A 41 -9.38 3.32 0.97
N LEU A 42 -8.29 4.08 0.98
CA LEU A 42 -8.31 5.54 0.86
C LEU A 42 -9.04 5.99 -0.41
N SER A 43 -9.85 7.02 -0.27
CA SER A 43 -10.47 7.71 -1.39
C SER A 43 -9.46 8.60 -2.12
N ILE A 44 -9.81 9.02 -3.35
CA ILE A 44 -8.96 9.93 -4.13
C ILE A 44 -8.83 11.29 -3.44
N GLU A 45 -9.90 11.74 -2.79
CA GLU A 45 -9.93 12.99 -2.02
C GLU A 45 -8.99 12.92 -0.82
N GLU A 46 -8.99 11.80 -0.08
CA GLU A 46 -8.06 11.59 1.03
C GLU A 46 -6.60 11.56 0.54
N LEU A 47 -6.33 10.90 -0.59
CA LEU A 47 -5.00 10.87 -1.21
C LEU A 47 -4.50 12.28 -1.61
N GLY A 48 -5.40 13.18 -2.01
CA GLY A 48 -5.06 14.57 -2.35
C GLY A 48 -4.65 15.44 -1.15
N THR A 49 -4.85 14.95 0.07
CA THR A 49 -4.52 15.67 1.32
C THR A 49 -3.27 15.14 2.03
N LEU A 50 -2.60 14.13 1.46
CA LEU A 50 -1.39 13.51 2.00
C LEU A 50 -0.15 14.40 1.92
#